data_AF-A0A7V2WX92-F1
#
_entry.id   AF-A0A7V2WX92-F1
#
_cell.length_a   1.000
_cell.length_b   1.000
_cell.length_c   1.000
_cell.angle_alpha   90.00
_cell.angle_beta   90.00
_cell.angle_gamma   90.00
#
_symmetry.space_group_name_H-M   'P 1'
#
loop_
_entity.id
_entity.type
_entity.pdbx_description
1 polymer ?
#
loop_
_entity_poly.entity_id
_entity_poly.type
_entity_poly.pdbx_seq_one_letter_code
_entity_poly.pdbx_strand_id
1 'polypeptide(L)'
;MSLFGSLFSGASGLTAQSRALGMISDNISNVNTVGYKGALARFQTLVTKQTASATYAPGGVRALTSYMISKQGLIQSTDSPTDAAISGAGFFVVNSLSDSSGEQLYTRAGSFSPDSLGNLKTPSGFYLQGWLLDADEEIVDINELETVNIRTLNGIAIATSKIEFGANLDSTTTAYSGAYTAGDMEDYNNSGGSSGVQPQFSRTIQIYDSLGEAQQVVMAFLKTADNTWAVELYADRSDLDSATHTTGLLASGTITFNGDGSLDSVSGTIASAVTIDW
;
A
#
# COMPACT_ATOMS: atom_id res chain seq x y z
N MET A 1 55.21 -46.90 4.79
CA MET A 1 54.50 -46.48 6.02
C MET A 1 52.99 -46.50 5.77
N SER A 2 52.34 -47.66 5.91
CA SER A 2 50.93 -47.89 5.54
C SER A 2 49.94 -47.71 6.71
N LEU A 3 50.33 -48.10 7.94
CA LEU A 3 49.47 -48.06 9.12
C LEU A 3 49.09 -46.64 9.56
N PHE A 4 50.05 -45.71 9.64
CA PHE A 4 49.77 -44.32 10.04
C PHE A 4 48.78 -43.62 9.11
N GLY A 5 48.85 -43.91 7.81
CA GLY A 5 47.94 -43.32 6.85
C GLY A 5 46.54 -43.95 6.90
N SER A 6 46.40 -45.25 7.18
CA SER A 6 45.08 -45.87 7.40
C SER A 6 44.41 -45.38 8.69
N LEU A 7 45.18 -45.17 9.76
CA LEU A 7 44.71 -44.54 11.00
C LEU A 7 44.24 -43.10 10.75
N PHE A 8 44.99 -42.32 9.97
CA PHE A 8 44.62 -40.95 9.60
C PHE A 8 43.32 -40.92 8.78
N SER A 9 43.19 -41.82 7.79
CA SER A 9 41.98 -41.95 6.99
C SER A 9 40.77 -42.30 7.86
N GLY A 10 40.91 -43.28 8.77
CA GLY A 10 39.87 -43.66 9.74
C GLY A 10 39.46 -42.51 10.68
N ALA A 11 40.43 -41.79 11.23
CA ALA A 11 40.17 -40.63 12.09
C ALA A 11 39.47 -39.49 11.33
N SER A 12 39.83 -39.26 10.06
CA SER A 12 39.17 -38.28 9.19
C SER A 12 37.71 -38.66 8.93
N GLY A 13 37.42 -39.95 8.71
CA GLY A 13 36.07 -40.48 8.56
C GLY A 13 35.22 -40.30 9.82
N LEU A 14 35.77 -40.63 11.00
CA LEU A 14 35.08 -40.44 12.30
C LEU A 14 34.73 -38.96 12.53
N THR A 15 35.68 -38.07 12.25
CA THR A 15 35.48 -36.62 12.41
C THR A 15 34.42 -36.10 11.44
N ALA A 16 34.46 -36.54 10.18
CA ALA A 16 33.46 -36.17 9.18
C ALA A 16 32.06 -36.67 9.58
N GLN A 17 31.95 -37.89 10.10
CA GLN A 17 30.70 -38.46 10.56
C GLN A 17 30.16 -37.74 11.81
N SER A 18 31.03 -37.37 12.75
CA SER A 18 30.66 -36.57 13.93
C SER A 18 30.02 -35.23 13.53
N ARG A 19 30.61 -34.54 12.54
CA ARG A 19 30.02 -33.31 11.97
C ARG A 19 28.66 -33.56 11.31
N ALA A 20 28.52 -34.66 10.59
CA ALA A 20 27.25 -35.04 9.96
C ALA A 20 26.15 -35.32 11.00
N LEU A 21 26.48 -36.02 12.09
CA LEU A 21 25.57 -36.23 13.22
C LEU A 21 25.20 -34.91 13.91
N GLY A 22 26.15 -33.99 14.09
CA GLY A 22 25.87 -32.65 14.59
C GLY A 22 24.84 -31.90 13.74
N MET A 23 25.03 -31.89 12.41
CA MET A 23 24.06 -31.27 11.49
C MET A 23 22.66 -31.91 11.56
N ILE A 24 22.58 -33.24 11.69
CA ILE A 24 21.30 -33.94 11.87
C ILE A 24 20.65 -33.52 13.19
N SER A 25 21.43 -33.45 14.27
CA SER A 25 20.96 -33.01 15.59
C SER A 25 20.40 -31.58 15.54
N ASP A 26 21.11 -30.66 14.86
CA ASP A 26 20.66 -29.28 14.69
C ASP A 26 19.36 -29.19 13.89
N ASN A 27 19.24 -29.98 12.81
CA ASN A 27 18.01 -30.05 12.02
C ASN A 27 16.82 -30.56 12.83
N ILE A 28 17.03 -31.59 13.67
CA ILE A 28 15.97 -32.16 14.53
C ILE A 28 15.56 -31.12 15.59
N SER A 29 16.54 -30.45 16.19
CA SER A 29 16.28 -29.47 17.26
C SER A 29 15.51 -28.25 16.73
N ASN A 30 15.71 -27.88 15.47
CA ASN A 30 15.08 -26.72 14.85
C ASN A 30 13.91 -27.07 13.92
N VAL A 31 13.35 -28.28 14.02
CA VAL A 31 12.26 -28.74 13.13
C VAL A 31 11.01 -27.86 13.21
N ASN A 32 10.76 -27.24 14.37
CA ASN A 32 9.61 -26.36 14.61
C ASN A 32 9.95 -24.86 14.48
N THR A 33 11.22 -24.53 14.21
CA THR A 33 11.64 -23.13 14.07
C THR A 33 11.20 -22.59 12.70
N VAL A 34 10.35 -21.56 12.71
CA VAL A 34 9.84 -20.93 11.48
C VAL A 34 10.99 -20.37 10.65
N GLY A 35 10.98 -20.66 9.35
CA GLY A 35 11.99 -20.18 8.41
C GLY A 35 13.35 -20.91 8.48
N TYR A 36 13.51 -21.93 9.33
CA TYR A 36 14.77 -22.68 9.43
C TYR A 36 15.14 -23.36 8.10
N LYS A 37 16.43 -23.27 7.74
CA LYS A 37 16.99 -23.89 6.54
C LYS A 37 17.94 -25.01 6.95
N GLY A 38 17.51 -26.24 6.71
CA GLY A 38 18.27 -27.43 7.11
C GLY A 38 19.67 -27.49 6.51
N ALA A 39 20.61 -27.93 7.32
CA ALA A 39 21.99 -28.21 6.94
C ALA A 39 22.13 -29.66 6.44
N LEU A 40 22.88 -29.86 5.36
CA LEU A 40 23.18 -31.17 4.79
C LEU A 40 24.68 -31.39 4.74
N ALA A 41 25.12 -32.53 5.26
CA ALA A 41 26.51 -32.95 5.20
C ALA A 41 26.85 -33.49 3.81
N ARG A 42 27.84 -32.89 3.15
CA ARG A 42 28.43 -33.38 1.89
C ARG A 42 29.83 -33.90 2.15
N PHE A 43 30.06 -35.17 1.86
CA PHE A 43 31.38 -35.77 2.03
C PHE A 43 32.22 -35.58 0.77
N GLN A 44 33.49 -35.23 0.96
CA GLN A 44 34.48 -35.14 -0.10
C GLN A 44 35.68 -35.98 0.26
N THR A 45 36.19 -36.74 -0.73
CA THR A 45 37.43 -37.49 -0.61
C THR A 45 38.62 -36.57 -0.83
N LEU A 46 39.57 -36.58 0.10
CA LEU A 46 40.89 -35.98 -0.09
C LEU A 46 41.79 -36.99 -0.80
N VAL A 47 42.21 -36.66 -2.02
CA VAL A 47 43.23 -37.42 -2.76
C VAL A 47 44.58 -36.78 -2.50
N THR A 48 45.54 -37.56 -2.01
CA THR A 48 46.91 -37.10 -1.78
C THR A 48 47.76 -37.35 -3.02
N LYS A 49 48.65 -36.39 -3.36
CA LYS A 49 49.57 -36.55 -4.48
C LYS A 49 50.60 -37.63 -4.14
N GLN A 50 50.66 -38.71 -4.91
CA GLN A 50 51.73 -39.71 -4.77
C GLN A 50 53.08 -39.07 -5.15
N THR A 51 54.00 -39.05 -4.19
CA THR A 51 55.35 -38.48 -4.36
C THR A 51 56.37 -39.48 -4.93
N ALA A 52 56.06 -40.79 -4.97
CA ALA A 52 56.90 -41.83 -5.58
C ALA A 52 56.07 -43.04 -6.05
N SER A 53 56.48 -43.67 -7.17
CA SER A 53 55.77 -44.79 -7.83
C SER A 53 55.61 -46.07 -6.99
N ALA A 54 56.32 -46.19 -5.87
CA ALA A 54 56.31 -47.39 -5.01
C ALA A 54 55.67 -47.17 -3.61
N THR A 55 55.11 -45.97 -3.34
CA THR A 55 54.57 -45.65 -2.01
C THR A 55 53.07 -45.32 -2.10
N TYR A 56 52.24 -46.14 -1.46
CA TYR A 56 50.80 -45.87 -1.33
C TYR A 56 50.56 -44.75 -0.32
N ALA A 57 49.82 -43.71 -0.74
CA ALA A 57 49.39 -42.60 0.12
C ALA A 57 47.87 -42.71 0.32
N PRO A 58 47.39 -43.05 1.52
CA PRO A 58 45.95 -43.12 1.77
C PRO A 58 45.35 -41.72 1.74
N GLY A 59 44.17 -41.62 1.13
CA GLY A 59 43.36 -40.41 1.16
C GLY A 59 42.67 -40.19 2.51
N GLY A 60 41.80 -39.19 2.56
CA GLY A 60 40.92 -38.92 3.70
C GLY A 60 39.52 -38.55 3.26
N VAL A 61 38.64 -38.28 4.22
CA VAL A 61 37.32 -37.71 3.96
C VAL A 61 37.14 -36.45 4.79
N ARG A 62 36.44 -35.45 4.23
CA ARG A 62 35.99 -34.27 4.96
C ARG A 62 34.51 -34.03 4.71
N ALA A 63 33.78 -33.64 5.76
CA ALA A 63 32.40 -33.18 5.65
C ALA A 63 32.36 -31.66 5.42
N LEU A 64 31.63 -31.24 4.40
CA LEU A 64 31.23 -29.86 4.13
C LEU A 64 29.77 -29.67 4.50
N THR A 65 29.44 -28.50 5.04
CA THR A 65 28.07 -28.10 5.34
C THR A 65 27.46 -27.40 4.13
N SER A 66 26.23 -27.78 3.75
CA SER A 66 25.45 -27.13 2.70
C SER A 66 24.04 -26.86 3.21
N TYR A 67 23.62 -25.59 3.20
CA TYR A 67 22.28 -25.20 3.63
C TYR A 67 21.27 -25.29 2.48
N MET A 68 20.10 -25.85 2.74
CA MET A 68 19.02 -25.99 1.75
C MET A 68 18.17 -24.72 1.66
N ILE A 69 18.78 -23.59 1.34
CA ILE A 69 18.14 -22.26 1.35
C ILE A 69 16.99 -22.18 0.33
N SER A 70 17.18 -22.77 -0.86
CA SER A 70 16.20 -22.77 -1.95
C SER A 70 15.03 -23.74 -1.76
N LYS A 71 15.11 -24.65 -0.77
CA LYS A 71 14.03 -25.61 -0.53
C LYS A 71 12.86 -24.90 0.15
N GLN A 72 11.69 -24.96 -0.48
CA GLN A 72 10.44 -24.43 0.09
C GLN A 72 9.86 -25.42 1.10
N GLY A 73 9.39 -24.88 2.22
CA GLY A 73 8.62 -25.64 3.22
C GLY A 73 7.11 -25.54 2.98
N LEU A 74 6.34 -26.27 3.77
CA LEU A 74 4.89 -26.11 3.79
C LEU A 74 4.55 -24.75 4.43
N ILE A 75 3.66 -24.00 3.81
CA ILE A 75 3.10 -22.76 4.39
C ILE A 75 1.90 -23.18 5.25
N GLN A 76 1.86 -22.68 6.47
CA GLN A 76 0.74 -22.89 7.39
C GLN A 76 0.07 -21.54 7.66
N SER A 77 -1.26 -21.55 7.69
CA SER A 77 -2.03 -20.35 8.06
C SER A 77 -1.88 -20.09 9.56
N THR A 78 -1.86 -18.82 9.95
CA THR A 78 -1.91 -18.37 11.34
C THR A 78 -3.09 -17.42 11.52
N ASP A 79 -3.45 -17.12 12.78
CA ASP A 79 -4.52 -16.17 13.12
C ASP A 79 -4.02 -14.71 13.18
N SER A 80 -2.70 -14.49 13.06
CA SER A 80 -2.09 -13.16 13.15
C SER A 80 -2.17 -12.46 11.78
N PRO A 81 -2.78 -11.27 11.68
CA PRO A 81 -2.93 -10.57 10.41
C PRO A 81 -1.60 -10.00 9.87
N THR A 82 -0.58 -9.90 10.73
CA THR A 82 0.74 -9.37 10.38
C THR A 82 1.76 -10.47 10.05
N ASP A 83 1.36 -11.74 10.11
CA ASP A 83 2.22 -12.84 9.71
C ASP A 83 2.23 -12.99 8.19
N ALA A 84 3.43 -13.09 7.61
CA ALA A 84 3.62 -13.24 6.18
C ALA A 84 4.54 -14.42 5.85
N ALA A 85 4.28 -15.09 4.73
CA ALA A 85 5.11 -16.16 4.23
C ALA A 85 5.45 -15.95 2.75
N ILE A 86 6.72 -16.13 2.40
CA ILE A 86 7.18 -16.04 1.00
C ILE A 86 7.01 -17.39 0.32
N SER A 87 6.25 -17.39 -0.78
CA SER A 87 6.19 -18.51 -1.72
C SER A 87 7.19 -18.26 -2.86
N GLY A 88 8.16 -19.15 -3.03
CA GLY A 88 9.22 -19.00 -4.05
C GLY A 88 10.52 -18.37 -3.53
N ALA A 89 11.34 -17.83 -4.43
CA ALA A 89 12.60 -17.20 -4.07
C ALA A 89 12.37 -15.82 -3.45
N GLY A 90 13.14 -15.46 -2.41
CA GLY A 90 13.05 -14.14 -1.76
C GLY A 90 13.33 -14.17 -0.27
N PHE A 91 13.54 -12.99 0.31
CA PHE A 91 13.71 -12.77 1.74
C PHE A 91 13.00 -11.48 2.13
N PHE A 92 12.55 -11.42 3.37
CA PHE A 92 12.16 -10.16 3.99
C PHE A 92 13.40 -9.38 4.36
N VAL A 93 13.37 -8.09 4.08
CA VAL A 93 14.41 -7.16 4.51
C VAL A 93 14.05 -6.65 5.90
N VAL A 94 14.99 -6.74 6.83
CA VAL A 94 14.81 -6.21 8.18
C VAL A 94 16.01 -5.35 8.56
N ASN A 95 15.81 -4.37 9.43
CA ASN A 95 16.85 -3.49 9.94
C ASN A 95 17.04 -3.68 11.46
N SER A 96 18.27 -3.50 11.95
CA SER A 96 18.57 -3.52 13.39
C SER A 96 18.03 -2.32 14.15
N LEU A 97 17.82 -1.19 13.48
CA LEU A 97 17.26 0.02 14.06
C LEU A 97 15.93 0.39 13.39
N SER A 98 15.10 1.13 14.12
CA SER A 98 13.77 1.56 13.66
C SER A 98 13.83 2.71 12.64
N ASP A 99 14.94 3.45 12.60
CA ASP A 99 15.17 4.60 11.74
C ASP A 99 15.77 4.22 10.37
N SER A 100 15.81 2.92 10.05
CA SER A 100 16.37 2.38 8.81
C SER A 100 17.86 2.68 8.58
N SER A 101 18.56 3.30 9.55
CA SER A 101 19.99 3.63 9.47
C SER A 101 20.91 2.48 9.91
N GLY A 102 20.33 1.46 10.54
CA GLY A 102 21.05 0.29 11.04
C GLY A 102 21.44 -0.70 9.95
N GLU A 103 21.88 -1.89 10.38
CA GLU A 103 22.33 -2.95 9.48
C GLU A 103 21.13 -3.61 8.79
N GLN A 104 21.19 -3.64 7.45
CA GLN A 104 20.22 -4.35 6.65
C GLN A 104 20.50 -5.86 6.68
N LEU A 105 19.53 -6.61 7.19
CA LEU A 105 19.56 -8.05 7.36
C LEU A 105 18.42 -8.68 6.57
N TYR A 106 18.53 -10.00 6.35
CA TYR A 106 17.55 -10.76 5.56
C TYR A 106 17.03 -11.94 6.38
N THR A 107 15.71 -12.10 6.42
CA THR A 107 15.06 -13.21 7.10
C THR A 107 14.00 -13.85 6.22
N ARG A 108 13.72 -15.12 6.48
CA ARG A 108 12.58 -15.83 5.89
C ARG A 108 11.49 -16.14 6.89
N ALA A 109 11.73 -15.87 8.17
CA ALA A 109 10.70 -15.90 9.19
C ALA A 109 9.89 -14.60 9.09
N GLY A 110 8.61 -14.72 8.75
CA GLY A 110 7.71 -13.57 8.63
C GLY A 110 6.73 -13.46 9.79
N SER A 111 7.17 -13.79 11.00
CA SER A 111 6.43 -13.48 12.23
C SER A 111 6.71 -12.02 12.58
N PHE A 112 5.76 -11.12 12.34
CA PHE A 112 5.90 -9.71 12.66
C PHE A 112 4.83 -9.30 13.66
N SER A 113 5.21 -8.48 14.63
CA SER A 113 4.29 -7.93 15.62
C SER A 113 4.54 -6.43 15.75
N PRO A 114 3.48 -5.61 15.86
CA PRO A 114 3.67 -4.17 16.05
C PRO A 114 4.26 -3.85 17.42
N ASP A 115 5.14 -2.86 17.48
CA ASP A 115 5.59 -2.25 18.71
C ASP A 115 4.61 -1.15 19.21
N SER A 116 4.95 -0.48 20.32
CA SER A 116 4.14 0.61 20.88
C SER A 116 3.98 1.82 19.93
N LEU A 117 4.92 1.97 18.99
CA LEU A 117 4.95 3.01 17.98
C LEU A 117 4.32 2.54 16.64
N GLY A 118 3.82 1.31 16.56
CA GLY A 118 3.22 0.74 15.36
C GLY A 118 4.21 0.18 14.34
N ASN A 119 5.52 0.15 14.63
CA ASN A 119 6.50 -0.43 13.72
C ASN A 119 6.42 -1.96 13.79
N LEU A 120 6.43 -2.61 12.63
CA LEU A 120 6.46 -4.07 12.57
C LEU A 120 7.85 -4.58 12.92
N LYS A 121 7.94 -5.35 14.00
CA LYS A 121 9.18 -5.98 14.45
C LYS A 121 9.08 -7.50 14.49
N THR A 122 10.21 -8.15 14.26
CA THR A 122 10.39 -9.58 14.50
C THR A 122 10.53 -9.85 16.02
N PRO A 123 10.31 -11.10 16.49
CA PRO A 123 10.55 -11.48 17.88
C PRO A 123 11.98 -11.23 18.36
N SER A 124 12.95 -11.18 17.43
CA SER A 124 14.35 -10.89 17.71
C SER A 124 14.66 -9.39 17.83
N GLY A 125 13.69 -8.51 17.60
CA GLY A 125 13.84 -7.06 17.73
C GLY A 125 14.24 -6.32 16.45
N PHE A 126 14.33 -6.99 15.30
CA PHE A 126 14.59 -6.35 14.00
C PHE A 126 13.30 -5.81 13.38
N TYR A 127 13.38 -4.67 12.70
CA TYR A 127 12.24 -3.97 12.10
C TYR A 127 12.06 -4.33 10.63
N LEU A 128 10.84 -4.64 10.21
CA LEU A 128 10.52 -4.93 8.81
C LEU A 128 10.68 -3.67 7.96
N GLN A 129 11.38 -3.80 6.84
CA GLN A 129 11.58 -2.74 5.88
C GLN A 129 10.69 -2.94 4.66
N GLY A 130 10.19 -1.84 4.10
CA GLY A 130 9.35 -1.82 2.91
C GLY A 130 9.48 -0.49 2.18
N TRP A 131 8.85 -0.42 1.01
CA TRP A 131 8.75 0.84 0.29
C TRP A 131 7.61 1.68 0.85
N LEU A 132 7.83 2.99 0.89
CA LEU A 132 6.78 3.94 1.23
C LEU A 132 5.77 4.02 0.08
N LEU A 133 4.48 4.06 0.43
CA LEU A 133 3.40 4.28 -0.51
C LEU A 133 2.91 5.73 -0.39
N ASP A 134 2.55 6.34 -1.51
CA ASP A 134 1.87 7.62 -1.54
C ASP A 134 0.37 7.50 -1.24
N ALA A 135 -0.35 8.62 -1.30
CA ALA A 135 -1.80 8.65 -1.06
C ALA A 135 -2.62 7.88 -2.11
N ASP A 136 -2.04 7.58 -3.27
CA ASP A 136 -2.65 6.83 -4.37
C ASP A 136 -2.22 5.34 -4.36
N GLU A 137 -1.59 4.88 -3.26
CA GLU A 137 -1.05 3.53 -3.07
C GLU A 137 0.12 3.16 -4.02
N GLU A 138 0.76 4.15 -4.65
CA GLU A 138 1.91 3.94 -5.52
C GLU A 138 3.23 4.05 -4.74
N ILE A 139 4.27 3.34 -5.21
CA ILE A 139 5.58 3.33 -4.56
C ILE A 139 6.27 4.68 -4.79
N VAL A 140 6.58 5.40 -3.71
CA VAL A 140 7.24 6.72 -3.76
C VAL A 140 8.66 6.61 -4.33
N ASP A 141 9.47 5.71 -3.75
CA ASP A 141 10.82 5.40 -4.22
C ASP A 141 11.13 3.92 -4.02
N ILE A 142 11.61 3.27 -5.07
CA ILE A 142 12.03 1.87 -5.04
C ILE A 142 13.44 1.67 -4.43
N ASN A 143 14.23 2.74 -4.38
CA ASN A 143 15.61 2.71 -3.89
C ASN A 143 15.71 3.00 -2.39
N GLU A 144 14.65 3.55 -1.80
CA GLU A 144 14.60 3.89 -0.38
C GLU A 144 13.66 2.91 0.35
N LEU A 145 14.19 2.28 1.39
CA LEU A 145 13.44 1.37 2.24
C LEU A 145 13.29 2.01 3.61
N GLU A 146 12.05 2.05 4.10
CA GLU A 146 11.72 2.56 5.42
C GLU A 146 11.09 1.47 6.29
N THR A 147 11.11 1.68 7.60
CA THR A 147 10.44 0.80 8.56
C THR A 147 8.93 0.81 8.34
N VAL A 148 8.35 -0.37 8.13
CA VAL A 148 6.90 -0.51 7.96
C VAL A 148 6.19 -0.18 9.28
N ASN A 149 5.35 0.86 9.25
CA ASN A 149 4.55 1.30 10.37
C ASN A 149 3.06 1.13 10.07
N ILE A 150 2.33 0.47 10.97
CA ILE A 150 0.88 0.21 10.85
C ILE A 150 0.02 1.18 11.66
N ARG A 151 0.59 2.08 12.47
CA ARG A 151 -0.17 3.13 13.17
C ARG A 151 -0.62 4.24 12.24
N THR A 152 0.05 4.42 11.10
CA THR A 152 -0.33 5.36 10.04
C THR A 152 -1.63 4.96 9.33
N LEU A 153 -2.18 3.76 9.56
CA LEU A 153 -3.48 3.36 9.01
C LEU A 153 -4.70 3.97 9.73
N ASN A 154 -4.52 4.72 10.83
CA ASN A 154 -5.64 5.42 11.45
C ASN A 154 -5.89 6.77 10.77
N GLY A 155 -6.78 6.75 9.77
CA GLY A 155 -7.61 7.89 9.36
C GLY A 155 -6.85 9.13 8.90
N ILE A 156 -5.97 8.99 7.91
CA ILE A 156 -5.56 10.18 7.16
C ILE A 156 -6.79 10.62 6.39
N ALA A 157 -7.33 11.80 6.73
CA ALA A 157 -8.36 12.42 5.95
C ALA A 157 -7.79 12.77 4.57
N ILE A 158 -8.37 12.20 3.53
CA ILE A 158 -8.01 12.55 2.16
C ILE A 158 -9.11 13.47 1.64
N ALA A 159 -8.72 14.70 1.33
CA ALA A 159 -9.63 15.66 0.74
C ALA A 159 -10.18 15.11 -0.58
N THR A 160 -11.48 15.28 -0.82
CA THR A 160 -12.13 14.79 -2.03
C THR A 160 -11.57 15.51 -3.27
N SER A 161 -10.92 14.77 -4.18
CA SER A 161 -10.25 15.34 -5.36
C SER A 161 -11.11 15.32 -6.64
N LYS A 162 -12.05 14.38 -6.75
CA LYS A 162 -12.91 14.22 -7.92
C LYS A 162 -14.30 13.73 -7.54
N ILE A 163 -15.31 14.33 -8.18
CA ILE A 163 -16.71 13.91 -8.10
C ILE A 163 -17.23 13.71 -9.51
N GLU A 164 -17.86 12.57 -9.76
CA GLU A 164 -18.60 12.33 -10.99
C GLU A 164 -20.10 12.38 -10.68
N PHE A 165 -20.83 13.22 -11.41
CA PHE A 165 -22.25 13.44 -11.19
C PHE A 165 -23.04 13.12 -12.46
N GLY A 166 -23.96 12.16 -12.36
CA GLY A 166 -24.94 11.86 -13.39
C GLY A 166 -26.35 12.26 -12.94
N ALA A 167 -27.06 12.99 -13.80
CA ALA A 167 -28.47 13.32 -13.60
C ALA A 167 -29.23 13.30 -14.93
N ASN A 168 -30.50 12.91 -14.87
CA ASN A 168 -31.43 13.01 -15.99
C ASN A 168 -32.35 14.20 -15.72
N LEU A 169 -32.30 15.21 -16.58
CA LEU A 169 -33.14 16.40 -16.46
C LEU A 169 -34.40 16.22 -17.33
N ASP A 170 -35.57 16.52 -16.76
CA ASP A 170 -36.85 16.33 -17.44
C ASP A 170 -37.05 17.41 -18.52
N SER A 171 -37.11 16.97 -19.79
CA SER A 171 -37.28 17.86 -20.95
C SER A 171 -38.63 18.58 -20.95
N THR A 172 -39.66 18.03 -20.30
CA THR A 172 -41.02 18.59 -20.23
C THR A 172 -41.16 19.74 -19.23
N THR A 173 -40.14 19.95 -18.39
CA THR A 173 -40.09 21.07 -17.44
C THR A 173 -40.27 22.40 -18.16
N THR A 174 -41.13 23.27 -17.63
CA THR A 174 -41.32 24.62 -18.18
C THR A 174 -40.09 25.47 -17.87
N ALA A 175 -39.53 26.14 -18.88
CA ALA A 175 -38.43 27.07 -18.69
C ALA A 175 -38.83 28.21 -17.75
N TYR A 176 -37.92 28.61 -16.87
CA TYR A 176 -38.12 29.74 -15.98
C TYR A 176 -38.21 31.04 -16.78
N SER A 177 -39.28 31.80 -16.57
CA SER A 177 -39.58 33.00 -17.36
C SER A 177 -39.10 34.30 -16.70
N GLY A 178 -38.49 34.24 -15.52
CA GLY A 178 -37.95 35.41 -14.81
C GLY A 178 -36.53 35.75 -15.23
N ALA A 179 -36.01 36.87 -14.71
CA ALA A 179 -34.58 37.14 -14.80
C ALA A 179 -33.83 36.18 -13.87
N TYR A 180 -32.75 35.59 -14.38
CA TYR A 180 -31.87 34.72 -13.62
C TYR A 180 -30.43 35.21 -13.77
N THR A 181 -29.75 35.35 -12.65
CA THR A 181 -28.33 35.62 -12.53
C THR A 181 -27.65 34.53 -11.72
N ALA A 182 -26.38 34.23 -12.04
CA ALA A 182 -25.61 33.26 -11.28
C ALA A 182 -25.49 33.71 -9.81
N GLY A 183 -25.81 32.82 -8.88
CA GLY A 183 -25.95 33.06 -7.44
C GLY A 183 -27.41 33.12 -6.98
N ASP A 184 -28.39 33.19 -7.88
CA ASP A 184 -29.80 33.29 -7.48
C ASP A 184 -30.34 31.98 -6.87
N MET A 185 -29.87 30.80 -7.31
CA MET A 185 -30.30 29.53 -6.72
C MET A 185 -29.64 29.28 -5.37
N GLU A 186 -28.38 29.69 -5.23
CA GLU A 186 -27.68 29.76 -3.96
C GLU A 186 -28.41 30.67 -2.96
N ASP A 187 -28.78 31.90 -3.36
CA ASP A 187 -29.44 32.85 -2.47
C ASP A 187 -30.83 32.37 -2.05
N TYR A 188 -31.53 31.63 -2.92
CA TYR A 188 -32.78 30.96 -2.57
C TYR A 188 -32.59 29.93 -1.46
N ASN A 189 -31.54 29.11 -1.53
CA ASN A 189 -31.23 28.13 -0.50
C ASN A 189 -30.88 28.79 0.83
N ASN A 190 -29.96 29.77 0.81
CA ASN A 190 -29.49 30.44 2.02
C ASN A 190 -30.56 31.36 2.66
N SER A 191 -31.43 31.98 1.88
CA SER A 191 -32.53 32.82 2.38
C SER A 191 -33.78 32.02 2.79
N GLY A 192 -33.71 30.68 2.77
CA GLY A 192 -34.85 29.81 3.08
C GLY A 192 -36.05 30.04 2.15
N GLY A 193 -35.80 30.41 0.91
CA GLY A 193 -36.79 30.71 -0.12
C GLY A 193 -37.38 32.12 -0.12
N SER A 194 -36.82 33.04 0.68
CA SER A 194 -37.30 34.44 0.76
C SER A 194 -36.78 35.35 -0.35
N SER A 195 -35.66 34.98 -0.97
CA SER A 195 -34.96 35.71 -2.04
C SER A 195 -34.45 34.71 -3.08
N GLY A 196 -33.90 35.17 -4.21
CA GLY A 196 -33.35 34.30 -5.24
C GLY A 196 -34.39 33.55 -6.09
N VAL A 197 -33.92 32.52 -6.80
CA VAL A 197 -34.71 31.70 -7.73
C VAL A 197 -34.70 30.24 -7.28
N GLN A 198 -35.89 29.66 -7.09
CA GLN A 198 -36.01 28.25 -6.70
C GLN A 198 -35.43 27.33 -7.77
N PRO A 199 -34.46 26.44 -7.44
CA PRO A 199 -33.99 25.44 -8.39
C PRO A 199 -35.09 24.42 -8.68
N GLN A 200 -35.19 24.01 -9.95
CA GLN A 200 -36.17 22.99 -10.38
C GLN A 200 -35.72 21.58 -10.02
N PHE A 201 -34.41 21.37 -9.94
CA PHE A 201 -33.81 20.14 -9.47
C PHE A 201 -32.54 20.46 -8.69
N SER A 202 -32.33 19.80 -7.56
CA SER A 202 -31.08 19.92 -6.80
C SER A 202 -30.71 18.61 -6.13
N ARG A 203 -29.41 18.40 -5.90
CA ARG A 203 -28.88 17.27 -5.14
C ARG A 203 -27.74 17.72 -4.24
N THR A 204 -27.79 17.25 -3.00
CA THR A 204 -26.71 17.42 -2.03
C THR A 204 -25.69 16.29 -2.18
N ILE A 205 -24.42 16.68 -2.18
CA ILE A 205 -23.25 15.82 -2.31
C ILE A 205 -22.40 16.07 -1.06
N GLN A 206 -22.09 15.00 -0.34
CA GLN A 206 -21.18 15.08 0.80
C GLN A 206 -19.75 14.87 0.32
N ILE A 207 -18.86 15.76 0.71
CA ILE A 207 -17.42 15.71 0.45
C ILE A 207 -16.64 15.82 1.75
N TYR A 208 -15.35 15.50 1.69
CA TYR A 208 -14.45 15.54 2.84
C TYR A 208 -13.31 16.53 2.59
N ASP A 209 -12.97 17.30 3.62
CA ASP A 209 -11.80 18.18 3.61
C ASP A 209 -10.50 17.43 3.98
N SER A 210 -9.38 18.15 4.03
CA SER A 210 -8.07 17.60 4.40
C SER A 210 -7.92 17.26 5.89
N LEU A 211 -8.88 17.67 6.73
CA LEU A 211 -8.94 17.38 8.17
C LEU A 211 -9.92 16.25 8.50
N GLY A 212 -10.76 15.85 7.54
CA GLY A 212 -11.72 14.75 7.61
C GLY A 212 -13.13 15.18 7.97
N GLU A 213 -13.40 16.48 8.02
CA GLU A 213 -14.74 16.99 8.25
C GLU A 213 -15.61 16.78 7.01
N ALA A 214 -16.85 16.33 7.26
CA ALA A 214 -17.83 16.12 6.21
C ALA A 214 -18.51 17.44 5.87
N GLN A 215 -18.31 17.89 4.65
CA GLN A 215 -18.88 19.11 4.11
C GLN A 215 -19.94 18.80 3.08
N GLN A 216 -20.96 19.65 2.96
CA GLN A 216 -22.07 19.44 2.03
C GLN A 216 -22.06 20.50 0.92
N VAL A 217 -22.05 20.02 -0.32
CA VAL A 217 -22.18 20.87 -1.49
C VAL A 217 -23.47 20.50 -2.22
N VAL A 218 -24.20 21.50 -2.67
CA VAL A 218 -25.45 21.34 -3.42
C VAL A 218 -25.19 21.69 -4.88
N MET A 219 -25.57 20.77 -5.76
CA MET A 219 -25.64 21.03 -7.20
C MET A 219 -27.09 21.24 -7.59
N ALA A 220 -27.39 22.42 -8.13
CA ALA A 220 -28.73 22.89 -8.45
C ALA A 220 -28.87 23.22 -9.94
N PHE A 221 -30.06 23.01 -10.49
CA PHE A 221 -30.38 23.13 -11.90
C PHE A 221 -31.67 23.92 -12.12
N LEU A 222 -31.64 24.80 -13.11
CA LEU A 222 -32.77 25.62 -13.54
C LEU A 222 -32.86 25.63 -15.07
N LYS A 223 -33.99 25.25 -15.64
CA LYS A 223 -34.20 25.32 -17.09
C LYS A 223 -34.40 26.77 -17.51
N THR A 224 -33.53 27.31 -18.36
CA THR A 224 -33.61 28.70 -18.85
C THR A 224 -34.20 28.79 -20.25
N ALA A 225 -34.00 27.76 -21.07
CA ALA A 225 -34.60 27.65 -22.40
C ALA A 225 -34.72 26.16 -22.82
N ASP A 226 -35.22 25.91 -24.02
CA ASP A 226 -35.21 24.55 -24.57
C ASP A 226 -33.78 24.04 -24.70
N ASN A 227 -33.58 22.79 -24.26
CA ASN A 227 -32.29 22.11 -24.19
C ASN A 227 -31.17 22.87 -23.43
N THR A 228 -31.52 23.89 -22.65
CA THR A 228 -30.56 24.76 -21.98
C THR A 228 -30.89 24.87 -20.50
N TRP A 229 -29.92 24.52 -19.66
CA TRP A 229 -30.05 24.51 -18.22
C TRP A 229 -28.93 25.33 -17.59
N ALA A 230 -29.29 26.23 -16.69
CA ALA A 230 -28.33 26.82 -15.78
C ALA A 230 -28.04 25.84 -14.65
N VAL A 231 -26.77 25.78 -14.24
CA VAL A 231 -26.30 24.94 -13.14
C VAL A 231 -25.50 25.78 -12.16
N GLU A 232 -25.73 25.56 -10.88
CA GLU A 232 -24.94 26.16 -9.80
C GLU A 232 -24.46 25.07 -8.84
N LEU A 233 -23.24 25.26 -8.37
CA LEU A 233 -22.63 24.50 -7.29
C LEU A 233 -22.40 25.47 -6.14
N TYR A 234 -22.99 25.22 -4.99
CA TYR A 234 -22.88 26.07 -3.82
C TYR A 234 -22.84 25.25 -2.52
N ALA A 235 -22.30 25.82 -1.45
CA ALA A 235 -22.33 25.23 -0.11
C ALA A 235 -22.93 26.23 0.89
N ASP A 236 -23.07 25.83 2.15
CA ASP A 236 -23.50 26.75 3.20
C ASP A 236 -22.42 27.83 3.40
N ARG A 237 -22.84 29.08 3.57
CA ARG A 237 -21.93 30.21 3.80
C ARG A 237 -21.22 30.10 5.14
N SER A 238 -21.79 29.39 6.12
CA SER A 238 -21.13 29.17 7.42
C SER A 238 -19.90 28.29 7.32
N ASP A 239 -19.84 27.46 6.29
CA ASP A 239 -18.84 26.40 6.16
C ASP A 239 -17.70 26.82 5.23
N LEU A 240 -17.80 27.97 4.57
CA LEU A 240 -16.84 28.47 3.58
C LEU A 240 -16.04 29.68 4.08
N ASP A 241 -14.82 29.83 3.58
CA ASP A 241 -14.01 31.01 3.85
C ASP A 241 -14.68 32.25 3.22
N SER A 242 -15.22 33.10 4.09
CA SER A 242 -15.87 34.36 3.73
C SER A 242 -14.99 35.33 2.93
N ALA A 243 -13.67 35.15 2.89
CA ALA A 243 -12.75 35.96 2.08
C ALA A 243 -12.74 35.56 0.60
N THR A 244 -12.95 34.28 0.29
CA THR A 244 -12.89 33.73 -1.09
C THR A 244 -14.28 33.43 -1.64
N HIS A 245 -15.23 33.01 -0.80
CA HIS A 245 -16.59 32.61 -1.20
C HIS A 245 -17.67 33.41 -0.48
N THR A 246 -17.63 34.74 -0.61
CA THR A 246 -18.54 35.69 0.08
C THR A 246 -20.05 35.41 -0.05
N THR A 247 -20.47 34.79 -1.15
CA THR A 247 -21.88 34.46 -1.40
C THR A 247 -22.18 32.98 -1.21
N GLY A 248 -21.21 32.08 -0.99
CA GLY A 248 -21.45 30.64 -0.92
C GLY A 248 -21.59 29.93 -2.29
N LEU A 249 -21.57 30.69 -3.39
CA LEU A 249 -21.51 30.15 -4.74
C LEU A 249 -20.08 29.71 -5.08
N LEU A 250 -19.90 28.43 -5.35
CA LEU A 250 -18.59 27.84 -5.67
C LEU A 250 -18.32 27.85 -7.17
N ALA A 251 -19.32 27.47 -7.97
CA ALA A 251 -19.23 27.49 -9.42
C ALA A 251 -20.61 27.62 -10.06
N SER A 252 -20.65 28.16 -11.27
CA SER A 252 -21.87 28.24 -12.05
C SER A 252 -21.59 28.01 -13.53
N GLY A 253 -22.63 27.68 -14.27
CA GLY A 253 -22.49 27.42 -15.68
C GLY A 253 -23.79 27.21 -16.41
N THR A 254 -23.66 26.93 -17.70
CA THR A 254 -24.77 26.56 -18.58
C THR A 254 -24.46 25.24 -19.24
N ILE A 255 -25.43 24.34 -19.20
CA ILE A 255 -25.41 23.02 -19.81
C ILE A 255 -26.36 23.06 -21.01
N THR A 256 -25.84 22.72 -22.20
CA THR A 256 -26.63 22.57 -23.41
C THR A 256 -26.71 21.10 -23.82
N PHE A 257 -27.87 20.68 -24.31
CA PHE A 257 -28.12 19.35 -24.84
C PHE A 257 -28.41 19.40 -26.34
N ASN A 258 -28.01 18.35 -27.04
CA ASN A 258 -28.41 18.11 -28.42
C ASN A 258 -29.89 17.69 -28.49
N GLY A 259 -30.49 17.80 -29.69
CA GLY A 259 -31.87 17.39 -29.92
C GLY A 259 -32.14 15.89 -29.74
N ASP A 260 -31.09 15.06 -29.66
CA ASP A 260 -31.16 13.63 -29.36
C ASP A 260 -31.04 13.31 -27.85
N GLY A 261 -30.87 14.33 -27.00
CA GLY A 261 -30.69 14.18 -25.55
C GLY A 261 -29.25 13.93 -25.11
N SER A 262 -28.28 13.87 -26.02
CA SER A 262 -26.86 13.82 -25.66
C SER A 262 -26.36 15.18 -25.15
N LEU A 263 -25.35 15.16 -24.27
CA LEU A 263 -24.71 16.36 -23.76
C LEU A 263 -23.91 17.04 -24.89
N ASP A 264 -24.20 18.30 -25.18
CA ASP A 264 -23.51 19.08 -26.21
C ASP A 264 -22.32 19.83 -25.60
N SER A 265 -22.59 20.71 -24.62
CA SER A 265 -21.53 21.47 -23.96
C SER A 265 -21.86 21.81 -22.51
N VAL A 266 -20.81 22.01 -21.72
CA VAL A 266 -20.87 22.61 -20.39
C VAL A 266 -19.95 23.82 -20.41
N SER A 267 -20.47 24.98 -20.04
CA SER A 267 -19.77 26.26 -20.05
C SER A 267 -19.85 26.95 -18.69
N GLY A 268 -18.96 27.91 -18.43
CA GLY A 268 -18.86 28.60 -17.14
C GLY A 268 -17.74 28.05 -16.28
N THR A 269 -17.70 28.49 -15.02
CA THR A 269 -16.66 28.05 -14.07
C THR A 269 -16.80 26.59 -13.68
N ILE A 270 -18.02 26.04 -13.78
CA ILE A 270 -18.29 24.62 -13.49
C ILE A 270 -17.66 23.63 -14.50
N ALA A 271 -17.20 24.11 -15.66
CA ALA A 271 -16.50 23.30 -16.65
C ALA A 271 -15.02 23.08 -16.31
N SER A 272 -14.50 23.75 -15.27
CA SER A 272 -13.11 23.66 -14.81
C SER A 272 -13.03 23.11 -13.39
N ALA A 273 -11.82 22.78 -12.92
CA ALA A 273 -11.60 22.44 -11.52
C ALA A 273 -12.03 23.59 -10.60
N VAL A 274 -12.82 23.26 -9.58
CA VAL A 274 -13.33 24.21 -8.58
C VAL A 274 -12.53 24.03 -7.31
N THR A 275 -11.84 25.08 -6.87
CA THR A 275 -11.18 25.09 -5.56
C THR A 275 -12.19 25.55 -4.51
N ILE A 276 -12.39 24.73 -3.48
CA ILE A 276 -13.27 25.03 -2.35
C ILE A 276 -12.37 25.28 -1.14
N ASP A 277 -12.40 26.51 -0.65
CA ASP A 277 -11.70 26.90 0.57
C ASP A 277 -12.75 26.96 1.68
N TRP A 278 -12.62 26.06 2.66
CA TRP A 278 -13.47 26.01 3.86
C TRP A 278 -12.96 26.97 4.92
#